data_AF-A0A0R2K560-F1
#
_entry.id   AF-A0A0R2K560-F1
#
_cell.length_a   1.000
_cell.length_b   1.000
_cell.length_c   1.000
_cell.angle_alpha   90.00
_cell.angle_beta   90.00
_cell.angle_gamma   90.00
#
_symmetry.space_group_name_H-M   'P 1'
#
loop_
_entity.id
_entity.type
_entity.pdbx_description
1 polymer ?
#
loop_
_entity_poly.entity_id
_entity_poly.type
_entity_poly.pdbx_seq_one_letter_code
_entity_poly.pdbx_strand_id
1 'polypeptide(L)'
;MIIITLANLASVKAFGEMEFWFALIKVLTIISMIIAGALLIFVGGGNDFHPIGLDNLWTHGFFTGGWKGFFFSLAIVVGSYQGMELIGVSAGETENPQKTLVQAIKSMIWRILIFYIGAIFVILCIYPWDKLGEVGSPFVQTFAKFGTPLAAGLINFVVITAALLGANSGIYSSSRMLHTLADKKQLPHKFTLSGRNGIPIYSVLAVSCGIFWVFY
;
A
#
# COMPACT_ATOMS: atom_id res chain seq x y z
N MET A 1 7.85 -12.67 14.42
CA MET A 1 8.33 -12.30 15.77
C MET A 1 9.86 -12.24 15.85
N ILE A 2 10.60 -13.32 15.56
CA ILE A 2 12.09 -13.31 15.56
C ILE A 2 12.69 -12.32 14.55
N ILE A 3 12.08 -12.19 13.36
CA ILE A 3 12.50 -11.24 12.32
C ILE A 3 12.33 -9.78 12.76
N ILE A 4 11.29 -9.48 13.54
CA ILE A 4 11.01 -8.12 14.06
C ILE A 4 12.01 -7.76 15.17
N THR A 5 12.44 -8.72 15.99
CA THR A 5 13.48 -8.53 17.01
C THR A 5 14.86 -8.33 16.37
N LEU A 6 15.19 -9.06 15.30
CA LEU A 6 16.44 -8.90 14.54
C LEU A 6 16.48 -7.59 13.73
N ALA A 7 15.35 -7.14 13.19
CA ALA A 7 15.24 -5.87 12.46
C ALA A 7 15.44 -4.64 13.38
N ASN A 8 15.10 -4.75 14.67
CA ASN A 8 15.38 -3.70 15.67
C ASN A 8 16.86 -3.63 16.13
N LEU A 9 17.68 -4.63 15.76
CA LEU A 9 19.13 -4.66 15.99
C LEU A 9 19.94 -4.20 14.76
N ALA A 10 19.34 -4.24 13.57
CA ALA A 10 19.92 -3.61 12.39
C ALA A 10 19.92 -2.10 12.62
N SER A 11 21.05 -1.42 12.34
CA SER A 11 21.18 0.02 12.56
C SER A 11 19.99 0.74 11.92
N VAL A 12 19.47 1.79 12.56
CA VAL A 12 18.37 2.63 12.02
C VAL A 12 18.64 3.02 10.56
N LYS A 13 19.92 3.17 10.20
CA LYS A 13 20.41 3.38 8.84
C LYS A 13 20.15 2.19 7.91
N ALA A 14 20.47 0.95 8.31
CA ALA A 14 20.22 -0.25 7.53
C ALA A 14 18.72 -0.50 7.31
N PHE A 15 17.88 -0.24 8.31
CA PHE A 15 16.42 -0.32 8.15
C PHE A 15 15.91 0.71 7.12
N GLY A 16 16.36 1.96 7.24
CA GLY A 16 16.00 3.02 6.29
C GLY A 16 16.46 2.73 4.85
N GLU A 17 17.67 2.19 4.68
CA GLU A 17 18.18 1.76 3.37
C GLU A 17 17.34 0.62 2.79
N MET A 18 17.01 -0.41 3.57
CA MET A 18 16.15 -1.50 3.11
C MET A 18 14.77 -1.00 2.69
N GLU A 19 14.14 -0.15 3.50
CA GLU A 19 12.83 0.42 3.19
C GLU A 19 12.86 1.25 1.91
N PHE A 20 13.92 2.04 1.70
CA PHE A 20 14.14 2.78 0.46
C PHE A 20 14.23 1.85 -0.76
N TRP A 21 15.04 0.80 -0.69
CA TRP A 21 15.17 -0.18 -1.78
C TRP A 21 13.85 -0.91 -2.07
N PHE A 22 13.13 -1.32 -1.03
CA PHE A 22 11.82 -1.95 -1.22
C PHE A 22 10.78 -0.98 -1.79
N ALA A 23 10.79 0.29 -1.39
CA ALA A 23 9.93 1.32 -1.97
C ALA A 23 10.24 1.55 -3.46
N LEU A 24 11.52 1.56 -3.84
CA LEU A 24 11.94 1.67 -5.24
C LEU A 24 11.41 0.51 -6.09
N ILE A 25 11.56 -0.74 -5.61
CA ILE A 25 11.05 -1.92 -6.29
C ILE A 25 9.53 -1.81 -6.51
N LYS A 26 8.76 -1.39 -5.49
CA LYS A 26 7.31 -1.20 -5.61
C LYS A 26 6.95 -0.21 -6.72
N VAL A 27 7.64 0.93 -6.77
CA VAL A 27 7.38 1.97 -7.78
C VAL A 27 7.71 1.46 -9.17
N LEU A 28 8.86 0.81 -9.36
CA LEU A 28 9.24 0.23 -10.64
C LEU A 28 8.25 -0.84 -11.11
N THR A 29 7.77 -1.68 -10.19
CA THR A 29 6.74 -2.68 -10.45
C THR A 29 5.45 -2.05 -10.98
N ILE A 30 4.93 -1.01 -10.32
CA ILE A 30 3.69 -0.34 -10.74
C ILE A 30 3.87 0.34 -12.10
N ILE A 31 5.00 1.04 -12.32
CA ILE A 31 5.28 1.68 -13.62
C ILE A 31 5.34 0.65 -14.74
N SER A 32 6.04 -0.46 -14.50
CA SER A 32 6.16 -1.55 -15.47
C SER A 32 4.79 -2.15 -15.79
N MET A 33 3.91 -2.27 -14.78
CA MET A 33 2.54 -2.74 -14.97
C MET A 33 1.73 -1.80 -15.87
N ILE A 34 1.83 -0.50 -15.63
CA ILE A 34 1.08 0.50 -16.40
C ILE A 34 1.54 0.49 -17.86
N ILE A 35 2.85 0.43 -18.10
CA ILE A 35 3.41 0.38 -19.46
C ILE A 35 3.00 -0.92 -20.16
N ALA A 36 3.18 -2.06 -19.50
CA ALA A 36 2.79 -3.35 -20.04
C ALA A 36 1.28 -3.35 -20.34
N GLY A 37 0.44 -3.00 -19.38
CA GLY A 37 -1.00 -2.96 -19.59
C GLY A 37 -1.43 -2.01 -20.72
N ALA A 38 -0.79 -0.85 -20.87
CA ALA A 38 -1.02 0.03 -22.00
C ALA A 38 -0.67 -0.63 -23.35
N LEU A 39 0.43 -1.41 -23.42
CA LEU A 39 0.77 -2.19 -24.62
C LEU A 39 -0.29 -3.27 -24.93
N LEU A 40 -0.89 -3.91 -23.93
CA LEU A 40 -2.01 -4.85 -24.15
C LEU A 40 -3.27 -4.13 -24.65
N ILE A 41 -3.59 -2.98 -24.06
CA ILE A 41 -4.81 -2.23 -24.34
C ILE A 41 -4.78 -1.64 -25.75
N PHE A 42 -3.67 -1.02 -26.15
CA PHE A 42 -3.57 -0.27 -27.41
C PHE A 42 -2.92 -1.03 -28.57
N VAL A 43 -1.97 -1.92 -28.28
CA VAL A 43 -1.19 -2.63 -29.31
C VAL A 43 -1.54 -4.13 -29.37
N GLY A 44 -2.09 -4.70 -28.28
CA GLY A 44 -2.31 -6.14 -28.18
C GLY A 44 -1.01 -6.95 -28.00
N GLY A 45 0.07 -6.30 -27.54
CA GLY A 45 1.33 -7.00 -27.26
C GLY A 45 1.11 -8.00 -26.12
N GLY A 46 1.13 -9.30 -26.42
CA GLY A 46 0.75 -10.37 -25.48
C GLY A 46 -0.68 -10.90 -25.64
N ASN A 47 -1.42 -10.44 -26.65
CA ASN A 47 -2.76 -10.93 -27.01
C ASN A 47 -2.88 -11.11 -28.53
N ASP A 48 -1.94 -11.83 -29.15
CA ASP A 48 -1.89 -12.07 -30.60
C ASP A 48 -2.01 -10.80 -31.48
N PHE A 49 -1.52 -9.65 -30.98
CA PHE A 49 -1.66 -8.34 -31.62
C PHE A 49 -3.11 -7.88 -31.82
N HIS A 50 -4.05 -8.45 -31.05
CA HIS A 50 -5.41 -7.95 -30.92
C HIS A 50 -5.51 -7.04 -29.69
N PRO A 51 -5.69 -5.72 -29.86
CA PRO A 51 -5.86 -4.80 -28.75
C PRO A 51 -7.08 -5.20 -27.91
N ILE A 52 -6.93 -5.20 -26.58
CA ILE A 52 -8.06 -5.46 -25.68
C ILE A 52 -9.07 -4.29 -25.72
N GLY A 53 -8.57 -3.07 -25.95
CA GLY A 53 -9.40 -1.88 -25.94
C GLY A 53 -9.87 -1.47 -24.54
N LEU A 54 -10.91 -0.65 -24.51
CA LEU A 54 -11.45 -0.01 -23.30
C LEU A 54 -12.84 -0.52 -22.94
N ASP A 55 -13.39 -1.46 -23.72
CA ASP A 55 -14.79 -1.87 -23.66
C ASP A 55 -15.20 -2.43 -22.29
N ASN A 56 -14.27 -3.09 -21.59
CA ASN A 56 -14.49 -3.63 -20.24
C ASN A 56 -14.88 -2.56 -19.20
N LEU A 57 -14.58 -1.27 -19.43
CA LEU A 57 -14.91 -0.18 -18.51
C LEU A 57 -16.43 0.08 -18.39
N TRP A 58 -17.22 -0.27 -19.41
CA TRP A 58 -18.66 0.01 -19.44
C TRP A 58 -19.52 -1.17 -19.89
N THR A 59 -18.96 -2.14 -20.61
CA THR A 59 -19.73 -3.26 -21.20
C THR A 59 -20.32 -4.18 -20.13
N HIS A 60 -19.65 -4.29 -18.97
CA HIS A 60 -20.12 -5.08 -17.83
C HIS A 60 -20.96 -4.27 -16.84
N GLY A 61 -21.42 -3.07 -17.24
CA GLY A 61 -22.10 -2.12 -16.39
C GLY A 61 -21.17 -1.07 -15.80
N PHE A 62 -21.68 0.15 -15.65
CA PHE A 62 -20.99 1.27 -15.03
C PHE A 62 -21.60 1.57 -13.66
N PHE A 63 -20.80 2.09 -12.73
CA PHE A 63 -21.27 2.51 -11.39
C PHE A 63 -21.90 1.38 -10.56
N THR A 64 -21.12 0.32 -10.37
CA THR A 64 -21.56 -0.93 -9.74
C THR A 64 -21.85 -0.74 -8.25
N GLY A 65 -22.92 -1.38 -7.78
CA GLY A 65 -23.42 -1.19 -6.40
C GLY A 65 -24.13 0.16 -6.16
N GLY A 66 -24.28 1.00 -7.18
CA GLY A 66 -24.98 2.29 -7.09
C GLY A 66 -24.41 3.21 -6.01
N TRP A 67 -25.25 4.05 -5.42
CA TRP A 67 -24.85 4.97 -4.35
C TRP A 67 -24.22 4.25 -3.15
N LYS A 68 -24.75 3.08 -2.78
CA LYS A 68 -24.20 2.29 -1.67
C LYS A 68 -22.78 1.82 -1.97
N GLY A 69 -22.55 1.30 -3.18
CA GLY A 69 -21.22 0.89 -3.65
C GLY A 69 -20.24 2.06 -3.69
N PHE A 70 -20.68 3.21 -4.19
CA PHE A 70 -19.87 4.43 -4.22
C PHE A 70 -19.41 4.87 -2.82
N PHE A 71 -20.33 5.00 -1.86
CA PHE A 71 -19.96 5.37 -0.49
C PHE A 71 -19.07 4.33 0.19
N PHE A 72 -19.30 3.04 -0.08
CA PHE A 72 -18.45 1.97 0.43
C PHE A 72 -17.04 2.02 -0.18
N SER A 73 -16.91 2.27 -1.48
CA SER A 73 -15.60 2.45 -2.13
C SER A 73 -14.86 3.66 -1.59
N LEU A 74 -15.57 4.75 -1.24
CA LEU A 74 -14.96 5.93 -0.64
C LEU A 74 -14.32 5.58 0.71
N ALA A 75 -14.99 4.77 1.53
CA ALA A 75 -14.45 4.31 2.81
C ALA A 75 -13.19 3.44 2.61
N ILE A 76 -13.19 2.52 1.63
CA ILE A 76 -12.01 1.69 1.30
C ILE A 76 -10.85 2.57 0.82
N VAL A 77 -11.13 3.53 -0.06
CA VAL A 77 -10.13 4.46 -0.58
C VAL A 77 -9.52 5.28 0.56
N VAL A 78 -10.34 5.87 1.43
CA VAL A 78 -9.86 6.63 2.60
C VAL A 78 -9.02 5.75 3.52
N GLY A 79 -9.47 4.53 3.81
CA GLY A 79 -8.71 3.56 4.61
C GLY A 79 -7.36 3.18 3.99
N SER A 80 -7.28 3.10 2.65
CA SER A 80 -6.04 2.78 1.92
C SER A 80 -4.97 3.88 1.99
N TYR A 81 -5.37 5.11 2.36
CA TYR A 81 -4.50 6.27 2.48
C TYR A 81 -4.18 6.67 3.92
N GLN A 82 -4.43 5.77 4.87
CA GLN A 82 -3.98 5.95 6.25
C GLN A 82 -2.44 5.97 6.32
N GLY A 83 -1.86 6.88 7.09
CA GLY A 83 -0.43 7.14 7.16
C GLY A 83 0.04 8.35 6.36
N MET A 84 -0.81 8.94 5.50
CA MET A 84 -0.47 10.20 4.83
C MET A 84 -0.38 11.39 5.79
N GLU A 85 -0.97 11.28 6.98
CA GLU A 85 -0.85 12.26 8.04
C GLU A 85 0.59 12.47 8.51
N LEU A 86 1.44 11.43 8.43
CA LEU A 86 2.87 11.56 8.79
C LEU A 86 3.59 12.55 7.87
N ILE A 87 3.22 12.61 6.59
CA ILE A 87 3.81 13.58 5.64
C ILE A 87 3.49 15.01 6.09
N GLY A 88 2.26 15.24 6.57
CA GLY A 88 1.86 16.55 7.10
C GLY A 88 2.64 16.96 8.34
N VAL A 89 2.84 16.02 9.28
CA VAL A 89 3.63 16.25 10.50
C VAL A 89 5.08 16.55 10.15
N SER A 90 5.73 15.70 9.35
CA SER A 90 7.13 15.89 8.96
C SER A 90 7.34 17.14 8.11
N ALA A 91 6.40 17.49 7.23
CA ALA A 91 6.45 18.75 6.49
C ALA A 91 6.37 19.97 7.42
N GLY A 92 5.59 19.87 8.51
CA GLY A 92 5.46 20.87 9.56
C GLY A 92 6.74 21.15 10.33
N GLU A 93 7.65 20.18 10.40
CA GLU A 93 8.94 20.26 11.09
C GLU A 93 10.09 20.75 10.20
N THR A 94 9.83 21.06 8.93
CA THR A 94 10.86 21.57 8.00
C THR A 94 11.11 23.07 8.12
N GLU A 95 12.24 23.57 7.61
CA GLU A 95 12.60 24.99 7.65
C GLU A 95 11.55 25.92 7.00
N ASN A 96 10.82 25.44 5.99
CA ASN A 96 9.78 26.19 5.28
C ASN A 96 8.47 25.39 5.22
N PRO A 97 7.73 25.26 6.33
CA PRO A 97 6.59 24.34 6.44
C PRO A 97 5.52 24.56 5.37
N GLN A 98 5.16 25.82 5.09
CA GLN A 98 4.13 26.14 4.10
C GLN A 98 4.51 25.68 2.69
N LYS A 99 5.75 25.93 2.27
CA LYS A 99 6.22 25.55 0.92
C LYS A 99 6.38 24.04 0.82
N THR A 100 6.98 23.40 1.83
CA THR A 100 7.17 21.94 1.88
C THR A 100 5.82 21.23 1.86
N LEU A 101 4.84 21.69 2.65
CA LEU A 101 3.52 21.11 2.72
C LEU A 101 2.80 21.18 1.36
N VAL A 102 2.82 22.34 0.69
CA VAL A 102 2.20 22.49 -0.64
C VAL A 102 2.86 21.56 -1.67
N GLN A 103 4.20 21.45 -1.65
CA GLN A 103 4.92 20.55 -2.55
C GLN A 103 4.61 19.08 -2.27
N ALA A 104 4.55 18.68 -0.99
CA ALA A 104 4.23 17.33 -0.57
C ALA A 104 2.83 16.93 -1.03
N ILE A 105 1.82 17.78 -0.82
CA ILE A 105 0.44 17.56 -1.28
C ILE A 105 0.38 17.42 -2.81
N LYS A 106 1.02 18.32 -3.56
CA LYS A 106 1.03 18.23 -5.03
C LYS A 106 1.70 16.94 -5.52
N SER A 107 2.83 16.58 -4.94
CA SER A 107 3.53 15.33 -5.24
C SER A 107 2.66 14.11 -4.93
N MET A 108 1.94 14.13 -3.81
CA MET A 108 1.03 13.07 -3.41
C MET A 108 -0.11 12.88 -4.42
N ILE A 109 -0.77 13.97 -4.85
CA ILE A 109 -1.84 13.92 -5.86
C ILE A 109 -1.34 13.28 -7.16
N TRP A 110 -0.17 13.70 -7.66
CA TRP A 110 0.40 13.11 -8.88
C TRP A 110 0.70 11.63 -8.73
N ARG A 111 1.23 11.20 -7.59
CA ARG A 111 1.49 9.78 -7.30
C ARG A 111 0.19 8.97 -7.25
N ILE A 112 -0.89 9.51 -6.69
CA ILE A 112 -2.22 8.88 -6.66
C ILE A 112 -2.76 8.72 -8.08
N LEU A 113 -2.71 9.78 -8.89
CA LEU A 113 -3.20 9.74 -10.28
C LEU A 113 -2.44 8.70 -11.11
N ILE A 114 -1.11 8.68 -11.00
CA ILE A 114 -0.28 7.79 -11.83
C ILE A 114 -0.34 6.35 -11.29
N PHE A 115 0.01 6.12 -10.03
CA PHE A 115 0.22 4.77 -9.51
C PHE A 115 -1.06 4.07 -9.08
N TYR A 116 -2.07 4.79 -8.61
CA TYR A 116 -3.31 4.18 -8.12
C TYR A 116 -4.38 4.19 -9.20
N ILE A 117 -4.74 5.37 -9.70
CA ILE A 117 -5.78 5.50 -10.73
C ILE A 117 -5.29 4.87 -12.05
N GLY A 118 -4.05 5.13 -12.46
CA GLY A 118 -3.48 4.49 -13.66
C GLY A 118 -3.43 2.96 -13.57
N ALA A 119 -3.06 2.41 -12.42
CA ALA A 119 -3.06 0.96 -12.18
C ALA A 119 -4.47 0.35 -12.27
N ILE A 120 -5.44 0.94 -11.56
CA ILE A 120 -6.84 0.48 -11.56
C ILE A 120 -7.43 0.58 -12.96
N PHE A 121 -7.19 1.69 -13.65
CA PHE A 121 -7.63 1.89 -15.03
C PHE A 121 -7.13 0.76 -15.94
N VAL A 122 -5.84 0.47 -15.90
CA VAL A 122 -5.24 -0.62 -16.68
C VAL A 122 -5.87 -1.97 -16.34
N ILE A 123 -6.03 -2.28 -15.05
CA ILE A 123 -6.63 -3.54 -14.60
C ILE A 123 -8.07 -3.67 -15.13
N LEU A 124 -8.89 -2.62 -15.02
CA LEU A 124 -10.29 -2.63 -15.45
C LEU A 124 -10.46 -2.65 -16.98
N CYS A 125 -9.49 -2.15 -17.74
CA CYS A 125 -9.50 -2.31 -19.19
C CYS A 125 -9.19 -3.75 -19.60
N ILE A 126 -8.29 -4.44 -18.87
CA ILE A 126 -7.86 -5.80 -19.20
C ILE A 126 -8.85 -6.85 -18.70
N TYR A 127 -9.41 -6.66 -17.51
CA TYR A 127 -10.29 -7.61 -16.85
C TYR A 127 -11.63 -6.95 -16.52
N PRO A 128 -12.76 -7.58 -16.89
CA PRO A 128 -14.05 -7.06 -16.52
C PRO A 128 -14.23 -7.14 -15.00
N TRP A 129 -14.85 -6.11 -14.43
CA TRP A 129 -14.87 -5.89 -12.98
C TRP A 129 -15.57 -7.01 -12.20
N ASP A 130 -16.52 -7.70 -12.82
CA ASP A 130 -17.29 -8.82 -12.27
C ASP A 130 -16.48 -10.13 -12.22
N LYS A 131 -15.33 -10.17 -12.89
CA LYS A 131 -14.38 -11.29 -12.88
C LYS A 131 -13.13 -11.05 -12.03
N LEU A 132 -13.00 -9.84 -11.47
CA LEU A 132 -11.92 -9.53 -10.54
C LEU A 132 -12.13 -10.29 -9.23
N GLY A 133 -11.16 -11.14 -8.87
CA GLY A 133 -11.14 -11.89 -7.61
C GLY A 133 -11.43 -13.38 -7.71
N GLU A 134 -11.86 -13.89 -8.88
CA GLU A 134 -12.08 -15.33 -9.07
C GLU A 134 -10.75 -16.13 -9.13
N VAL A 135 -9.62 -15.50 -9.50
CA VAL A 135 -8.33 -16.18 -9.77
C VAL A 135 -7.11 -15.43 -9.20
N GLY A 136 -7.19 -14.99 -7.93
CA GLY A 136 -6.05 -14.36 -7.24
C GLY A 136 -5.84 -12.87 -7.57
N SER A 137 -4.68 -12.31 -7.23
CA SER A 137 -4.41 -10.87 -7.31
C SER A 137 -4.46 -10.34 -8.76
N PRO A 138 -5.30 -9.33 -9.06
CA PRO A 138 -5.38 -8.72 -10.40
C PRO A 138 -4.03 -8.20 -10.92
N PHE A 139 -3.19 -7.69 -10.01
CA PHE A 139 -1.83 -7.25 -10.33
C PHE A 139 -0.98 -8.40 -10.87
N VAL A 140 -1.08 -9.58 -10.25
CA VAL A 140 -0.34 -10.77 -10.70
C VAL A 140 -0.89 -11.28 -12.03
N GLN A 141 -2.21 -11.25 -12.20
CA GLN A 141 -2.87 -11.71 -13.43
C GLN A 141 -2.47 -10.88 -14.66
N THR A 142 -2.43 -9.54 -14.53
CA THR A 142 -2.01 -8.65 -15.64
C THR A 142 -0.60 -8.98 -16.14
N PHE A 143 0.35 -9.29 -15.25
CA PHE A 143 1.70 -9.68 -15.66
C PHE A 143 1.78 -11.11 -16.20
N ALA A 144 0.93 -12.02 -15.71
CA ALA A 144 0.87 -13.39 -16.22
C ALA A 144 0.48 -13.43 -17.71
N LYS A 145 -0.32 -12.46 -18.20
CA LYS A 145 -0.63 -12.31 -19.64
C LYS A 145 0.57 -11.88 -20.49
N PHE A 146 1.56 -11.17 -19.93
CA PHE A 146 2.73 -10.68 -20.67
C PHE A 146 3.88 -11.67 -20.78
N GLY A 147 3.95 -12.67 -19.91
CA GLY A 147 4.90 -13.77 -20.06
C GLY A 147 5.62 -14.21 -18.79
N THR A 148 6.01 -15.49 -18.83
CA THR A 148 6.78 -16.31 -17.88
C THR A 148 6.31 -16.33 -16.41
N PRO A 149 6.17 -17.53 -15.79
CA PRO A 149 5.82 -17.69 -14.37
C PRO A 149 6.69 -16.88 -13.39
N LEU A 150 7.92 -16.55 -13.79
CA LEU A 150 8.85 -15.73 -13.02
C LEU A 150 8.35 -14.30 -12.77
N ALA A 151 7.73 -13.66 -13.76
CA ALA A 151 7.19 -12.31 -13.60
C ALA A 151 6.04 -12.29 -12.60
N ALA A 152 5.10 -13.24 -12.71
CA ALA A 152 4.00 -13.40 -11.77
C ALA A 152 4.49 -13.64 -10.33
N GLY A 153 5.52 -14.48 -10.16
CA GLY A 153 6.15 -14.73 -8.86
C GLY A 153 6.79 -13.48 -8.25
N LEU A 154 7.50 -12.68 -9.05
CA LEU A 154 8.11 -11.43 -8.60
C LEU A 154 7.06 -10.41 -8.14
N ILE A 155 5.98 -10.24 -8.90
CA ILE A 155 4.89 -9.32 -8.52
C ILE A 155 4.24 -9.76 -7.21
N ASN A 156 3.97 -11.06 -7.06
CA ASN A 156 3.41 -11.59 -5.83
C ASN A 156 4.35 -11.34 -4.63
N PHE A 157 5.66 -11.55 -4.82
CA PHE A 157 6.67 -11.23 -3.82
C PHE A 157 6.66 -9.74 -3.45
N VAL A 158 6.57 -8.83 -4.43
CA VAL A 158 6.51 -7.38 -4.19
C VAL A 158 5.23 -7.01 -3.43
N VAL A 159 4.08 -7.57 -3.80
CA VAL A 159 2.79 -7.31 -3.14
C VAL A 159 2.83 -7.78 -1.68
N ILE A 160 3.30 -9.00 -1.41
CA ILE A 160 3.40 -9.54 -0.05
C ILE A 160 4.39 -8.73 0.78
N THR A 161 5.56 -8.42 0.22
CA THR A 161 6.56 -7.59 0.91
C THR A 161 6.02 -6.18 1.18
N ALA A 162 5.23 -5.62 0.26
CA ALA A 162 4.59 -4.33 0.46
C ALA A 162 3.56 -4.35 1.60
N ALA A 163 2.72 -5.37 1.65
CA ALA A 163 1.75 -5.57 2.72
C ALA A 163 2.45 -5.75 4.09
N LEU A 164 3.51 -6.55 4.15
CA LEU A 164 4.30 -6.77 5.37
C LEU A 164 4.97 -5.49 5.88
N LEU A 165 5.56 -4.69 4.98
CA LEU A 165 6.17 -3.41 5.34
C LEU A 165 5.13 -2.40 5.85
N GLY A 166 3.98 -2.32 5.18
CA GLY A 166 2.87 -1.47 5.61
C GLY A 166 2.34 -1.86 7.00
N ALA A 167 2.13 -3.17 7.22
CA ALA A 167 1.72 -3.69 8.53
C ALA A 167 2.75 -3.38 9.62
N ASN A 168 4.05 -3.55 9.34
CA ASN A 168 5.10 -3.25 10.29
C ASN A 168 5.15 -1.76 10.67
N SER A 169 5.03 -0.86 9.68
CA SER A 169 4.96 0.59 9.92
C SER A 169 3.72 0.98 10.73
N GLY A 170 2.55 0.40 10.41
CA GLY A 170 1.31 0.61 11.14
C GLY A 170 1.39 0.15 12.61
N ILE A 171 1.95 -1.04 12.86
CA ILE A 171 2.20 -1.54 14.22
C ILE A 171 3.17 -0.61 14.96
N TYR A 172 4.27 -0.20 14.33
CA TYR A 172 5.26 0.68 14.94
C TYR A 172 4.67 2.04 15.36
N SER A 173 3.96 2.71 14.44
CA SER A 173 3.32 4.00 14.69
C SER A 173 2.25 3.91 15.79
N SER A 174 1.34 2.94 15.68
CA SER A 174 0.25 2.74 16.64
C SER A 174 0.77 2.40 18.03
N SER A 175 1.84 1.59 18.11
CA SER A 175 2.44 1.21 19.41
C SER A 175 3.06 2.40 20.13
N ARG A 176 3.72 3.30 19.39
CA ARG A 176 4.23 4.56 19.96
C ARG A 176 3.11 5.50 20.37
N MET A 177 2.04 5.60 19.57
CA MET A 177 0.87 6.40 19.94
C MET A 177 0.25 5.91 21.26
N LEU A 178 0.06 4.60 21.44
CA LEU A 178 -0.40 4.03 22.71
C LEU A 178 0.56 4.33 23.87
N HIS A 179 1.87 4.25 23.66
CA HIS A 179 2.84 4.62 24.68
C HIS A 179 2.72 6.10 25.07
N THR A 180 2.62 7.01 24.10
CA THR A 180 2.45 8.44 24.35
C THR A 180 1.14 8.77 25.07
N LEU A 181 0.05 8.07 24.76
CA LEU A 181 -1.22 8.21 25.49
C LEU A 181 -1.09 7.74 26.94
N ALA A 182 -0.35 6.67 27.17
CA ALA A 182 -0.05 6.17 28.52
C ALA A 182 0.82 7.15 29.32
N ASP A 183 1.81 7.78 28.68
CA ASP A 183 2.64 8.83 29.31
C ASP A 183 1.79 10.04 29.71
N LYS A 184 0.76 10.36 28.93
CA LYS A 184 -0.26 11.38 29.24
C LYS A 184 -1.33 10.92 30.24
N LYS A 185 -1.15 9.76 30.87
CA LYS A 185 -2.09 9.15 31.84
C LYS A 185 -3.49 8.85 31.26
N GLN A 186 -3.61 8.71 29.94
CA GLN A 186 -4.87 8.36 29.26
C GLN A 186 -5.04 6.85 29.05
N LEU A 187 -4.00 6.06 29.32
CA LEU A 187 -4.01 4.59 29.29
C LEU A 187 -3.36 4.02 30.55
N PRO A 188 -3.60 2.73 30.88
CA PRO A 188 -2.99 2.07 32.03
C PRO A 188 -1.46 2.21 32.01
N HIS A 189 -0.87 2.37 33.20
CA HIS A 189 0.59 2.56 33.36
C HIS A 189 1.45 1.45 32.73
N LYS A 190 0.89 0.24 32.54
CA LYS A 190 1.59 -0.85 31.84
C LYS A 190 2.05 -0.47 30.41
N PHE A 191 1.35 0.47 29.75
CA PHE A 191 1.68 0.93 28.40
C PHE A 191 2.83 1.96 28.35
N THR A 192 3.27 2.53 29.49
CA THR A 192 4.48 3.38 29.57
C THR A 192 5.77 2.57 29.72
N LEU A 193 5.66 1.24 29.86
CA LEU A 193 6.82 0.37 30.04
C LEU A 193 7.47 0.11 28.67
N SER A 194 8.69 0.62 28.54
CA SER A 194 9.56 0.33 27.41
C SER A 194 10.62 -0.71 27.77
N GLY A 195 10.92 -1.62 26.84
CA GLY A 195 12.00 -2.59 27.00
C GLY A 195 13.38 -1.95 26.94
N ARG A 196 14.44 -2.74 27.15
CA ARG A 196 15.85 -2.29 27.12
C ARG A 196 16.26 -1.51 25.86
N ASN A 197 15.56 -1.72 24.75
CA ASN A 197 15.86 -1.09 23.46
C ASN A 197 14.92 0.10 23.14
N GLY A 198 14.17 0.61 24.14
CA GLY A 198 13.22 1.72 23.94
C GLY A 198 11.93 1.33 23.19
N ILE A 199 11.67 0.02 23.04
CA ILE A 199 10.49 -0.50 22.34
C ILE A 199 9.34 -0.69 23.35
N PRO A 200 8.14 -0.13 23.12
CA PRO A 200 7.00 -0.25 24.04
C PRO A 200 6.31 -1.61 23.89
N ILE A 201 6.82 -2.63 24.60
CA ILE A 201 6.46 -4.04 24.39
C ILE A 201 4.95 -4.29 24.58
N TYR A 202 4.33 -3.74 25.62
CA TYR A 202 2.90 -3.92 25.87
C TYR A 202 2.02 -3.28 24.80
N SER A 203 2.42 -2.12 24.27
CA SER A 203 1.73 -1.45 23.16
C SER A 203 1.81 -2.28 21.88
N VAL A 204 2.99 -2.83 21.57
CA VAL A 204 3.19 -3.70 20.39
C VAL A 204 2.34 -4.96 20.48
N LEU A 205 2.30 -5.61 21.65
CA LEU A 205 1.47 -6.79 21.87
C LEU A 205 -0.02 -6.46 21.72
N ALA A 206 -0.50 -5.37 22.32
CA ALA A 206 -1.90 -4.98 22.24
C ALA A 206 -2.34 -4.71 20.79
N VAL A 207 -1.55 -3.95 20.01
CA VAL A 207 -1.85 -3.68 18.60
C VAL A 207 -1.81 -4.96 17.78
N SER A 208 -0.80 -5.82 17.99
CA SER A 208 -0.66 -7.08 17.26
C SER A 208 -1.81 -8.04 17.55
N CYS A 209 -2.25 -8.15 18.81
CA CYS A 209 -3.41 -8.96 19.19
C CYS A 209 -4.71 -8.39 18.62
N GLY A 210 -4.88 -7.07 18.64
CA GLY A 210 -6.06 -6.41 18.04
C GLY A 210 -6.16 -6.67 16.54
N ILE A 211 -5.04 -6.54 15.81
CA ILE A 211 -4.95 -6.89 14.40
C ILE A 211 -5.32 -8.36 14.19
N PHE A 212 -4.72 -9.28 14.95
CA PHE A 212 -4.99 -10.71 14.81
C PHE A 212 -6.46 -11.06 15.02
N TRP A 213 -7.12 -10.43 16.01
CA TRP A 213 -8.56 -10.63 16.24
C TRP A 213 -9.39 -10.09 15.08
N VAL A 214 -9.10 -8.91 14.52
CA VAL A 214 -9.89 -8.36 13.40
C VAL A 214 -9.86 -9.26 12.16
N PHE A 215 -8.79 -10.03 11.97
CA PHE A 215 -8.61 -10.92 10.82
C PHE A 215 -9.01 -12.39 11.06
N TYR A 216 -9.60 -12.72 12.22
CA TYR A 216 -10.07 -14.07 12.58
C TYR A 216 -11.53 -14.05 13.05
#